data_AF-M5G173-F1
#
_entry.id   AF-M5G173-F1
#
_cell.length_a   1.000
_cell.length_b   1.000
_cell.length_c   1.000
_cell.angle_alpha   90.00
_cell.angle_beta   90.00
_cell.angle_gamma   90.00
#
_symmetry.space_group_name_H-M   'P 1'
#
loop_
_entity.id
_entity.type
_entity.pdbx_description
1 polymer ?
#
loop_
_entity_poly.entity_id
_entity_poly.type
_entity_poly.pdbx_seq_one_letter_code
_entity_poly.pdbx_strand_id
1 'polypeptide(L)'
;MPYLLPICNDSPPTNPLLHQPDFPNLINIQTRFENIMDETASSTTVALDLKRSEMAIRDLTNLVKVSDLVAKDRLSVLLDSFIGSAKTTGRELQRLGSRVGGTVDSILAMDDYVLRFLEQTNKVPEIGPVASVFQALVPFGASPAQQALVQRKQLETLWFQATGALEDNIVRLIMEAEGDVVLLDRLEEDLKVIHQMLSREAAQVDMKTSELLAELWTSLGGNKRKLANFNSHRSLLANIDVYRIRAAKYITGTLFQLQQLSSDLEALRDRMVAPLLSSSDTHIPLEVHISSIRKGIERLTEGRAQAKAHENAYLRQLVDSIDSVTIGQDS
;
A
#
# COMPACT_ATOMS: atom_id res chain seq x y z
N MET A 1 -13.44 -67.03 43.39
CA MET A 1 -12.52 -66.62 42.30
C MET A 1 -12.98 -65.28 41.78
N PRO A 2 -12.35 -64.16 42.19
CA PRO A 2 -12.68 -62.84 41.67
C PRO A 2 -12.02 -62.67 40.29
N TYR A 3 -12.83 -62.37 39.28
CA TYR A 3 -12.34 -61.98 37.96
C TYR A 3 -11.85 -60.53 38.02
N LEU A 4 -10.56 -60.34 37.78
CA LEU A 4 -9.91 -59.05 37.57
C LEU A 4 -10.48 -58.38 36.30
N LEU A 5 -10.92 -57.14 36.45
CA LEU A 5 -11.20 -56.24 35.31
C LEU A 5 -9.86 -55.85 34.65
N PRO A 6 -9.77 -55.80 33.31
CA PRO A 6 -8.58 -55.31 32.64
C PRO A 6 -8.52 -53.80 32.78
N ILE A 7 -7.42 -53.31 33.36
CA ILE A 7 -7.05 -51.89 33.35
C ILE A 7 -6.74 -51.54 31.89
N CYS A 8 -7.60 -50.72 31.27
CA CYS A 8 -7.26 -50.07 30.01
C CYS A 8 -6.10 -49.12 30.29
N ASN A 9 -4.93 -49.48 29.77
CA ASN A 9 -3.78 -48.61 29.70
C ASN A 9 -4.04 -47.63 28.55
N ASP A 10 -4.77 -46.56 28.84
CA ASP A 10 -4.86 -45.42 27.92
C ASP A 10 -3.47 -44.79 27.82
N SER A 11 -2.75 -45.17 26.77
CA SER A 11 -1.65 -44.35 26.25
C SER A 11 -2.16 -42.91 26.13
N PRO A 12 -1.41 -41.88 26.58
CA PRO A 12 -1.83 -40.51 26.41
C PRO A 12 -2.12 -40.27 24.92
N PRO A 13 -3.21 -39.56 24.59
CA PRO A 13 -3.57 -39.32 23.20
C PRO A 13 -2.37 -38.67 22.51
N THR A 14 -1.97 -39.28 21.40
CA THR A 14 -1.01 -38.74 20.46
C THR A 14 -1.36 -37.28 20.23
N ASN A 15 -0.42 -36.37 20.52
CA ASN A 15 -0.61 -34.93 20.38
C ASN A 15 -1.31 -34.66 19.04
N PRO A 16 -2.52 -34.07 19.02
CA PRO A 16 -3.08 -33.59 17.77
C PRO A 16 -2.04 -32.68 17.12
N LEU A 17 -2.04 -32.57 15.80
CA LEU A 17 -1.19 -31.62 15.08
C LEU A 17 -1.51 -30.21 15.58
N LEU A 18 -0.78 -29.77 16.59
CA LEU A 18 -1.09 -28.54 17.25
C LEU A 18 -0.31 -27.45 16.53
N HIS A 19 -1.05 -26.67 15.74
CA HIS A 19 -0.53 -25.49 15.07
C HIS A 19 -0.03 -24.52 16.14
N GLN A 20 0.99 -23.73 15.86
CA GLN A 20 1.58 -22.90 16.88
C GLN A 20 1.55 -21.42 16.48
N PRO A 21 0.49 -20.68 16.86
CA PRO A 21 0.29 -19.30 16.47
C PRO A 21 1.55 -18.47 16.66
N ASP A 22 1.90 -17.67 15.66
CA ASP A 22 3.10 -16.84 15.66
C ASP A 22 2.73 -15.40 15.37
N PHE A 23 2.11 -14.75 16.36
CA PHE A 23 1.85 -13.32 16.31
C PHE A 23 3.14 -12.49 16.21
N PRO A 24 4.27 -12.80 16.91
CA PRO A 24 5.49 -12.02 16.76
C PRO A 24 5.95 -11.85 15.30
N ASN A 25 5.97 -12.93 14.51
CA ASN A 25 6.32 -12.81 13.08
C ASN A 25 5.22 -12.16 12.24
N LEU A 26 3.94 -12.38 12.56
CA LEU A 26 2.83 -11.67 11.89
C LEU A 26 2.94 -10.16 12.09
N ILE A 27 3.17 -9.70 13.32
CA ILE A 27 3.38 -8.28 13.65
C ILE A 27 4.59 -7.72 12.91
N ASN A 28 5.68 -8.48 12.81
CA ASN A 28 6.86 -8.03 12.06
C ASN A 28 6.50 -7.73 10.60
N ILE A 29 5.76 -8.64 9.93
CA ILE A 29 5.26 -8.42 8.57
C ILE A 29 4.35 -7.19 8.52
N GLN A 30 3.39 -7.06 9.44
CA GLN A 30 2.48 -5.91 9.48
C GLN A 30 3.22 -4.57 9.63
N THR A 31 4.23 -4.47 10.50
CA THR A 31 4.98 -3.21 10.71
C THR A 31 5.76 -2.75 9.49
N ARG A 32 6.03 -3.64 8.51
CA ARG A 32 6.63 -3.25 7.22
C ARG A 32 5.72 -2.38 6.34
N PHE A 33 4.41 -2.32 6.63
CA PHE A 33 3.50 -1.34 6.01
C PHE A 33 3.86 0.11 6.33
N GLU A 34 4.67 0.37 7.37
CA GLU A 34 5.20 1.72 7.65
C GLU A 34 5.98 2.28 6.46
N ASN A 35 6.84 1.46 5.83
CA ASN A 35 7.62 1.88 4.68
C ASN A 35 6.72 2.18 3.47
N ILE A 36 5.71 1.33 3.25
CA ILE A 36 4.73 1.52 2.17
C ILE A 36 3.94 2.81 2.42
N MET A 37 3.49 3.05 3.66
CA MET A 37 2.79 4.27 4.03
C MET A 37 3.63 5.52 3.80
N ASP A 38 4.89 5.52 4.23
CA ASP A 38 5.80 6.66 4.05
C ASP A 38 6.06 6.96 2.57
N GLU A 39 6.22 5.92 1.74
CA GLU A 39 6.30 6.09 0.28
C GLU A 39 5.00 6.65 -0.28
N THR A 40 3.84 6.17 0.20
CA THR A 40 2.52 6.65 -0.24
C THR A 40 2.16 8.04 0.28
N ALA A 41 2.85 8.59 1.28
CA ALA A 41 2.70 10.00 1.66
C ALA A 41 3.06 10.93 0.48
N SER A 42 3.84 10.44 -0.47
CA SER A 42 4.15 11.12 -1.74
C SER A 42 3.11 10.86 -2.85
N SER A 43 2.09 10.02 -2.67
CA SER A 43 1.07 9.74 -3.70
C SER A 43 0.35 11.02 -4.16
N THR A 44 0.06 11.93 -3.23
CA THR A 44 -0.50 13.26 -3.51
C THR A 44 0.44 14.12 -4.35
N THR A 45 1.76 14.03 -4.16
CA THR A 45 2.73 14.80 -4.94
C THR A 45 2.86 14.26 -6.36
N VAL A 46 2.89 12.94 -6.52
CA VAL A 46 2.91 12.28 -7.84
C VAL A 46 1.62 12.59 -8.61
N ALA A 47 0.47 12.51 -7.96
CA ALA A 47 -0.82 12.85 -8.57
C ALA A 47 -0.89 14.32 -8.99
N LEU A 48 -0.31 15.23 -8.19
CA LEU A 48 -0.21 16.64 -8.56
C LEU A 48 0.73 16.85 -9.74
N ASP A 49 1.88 16.20 -9.76
CA ASP A 49 2.82 16.28 -10.88
C ASP A 49 2.14 15.84 -12.18
N LEU A 50 1.33 14.79 -12.12
CA LEU A 50 0.54 14.36 -13.26
C LEU A 50 -0.61 15.32 -13.60
N LYS A 51 -1.20 15.98 -12.60
CA LYS A 51 -2.17 17.06 -12.81
C LYS A 51 -1.55 18.26 -13.52
N ARG A 52 -0.30 18.60 -13.19
CA ARG A 52 0.46 19.65 -13.88
C ARG A 52 0.73 19.26 -15.34
N SER A 53 1.09 18.00 -15.61
CA SER A 53 1.18 17.45 -16.97
C SER A 53 -0.14 17.57 -17.73
N GLU A 54 -1.26 17.21 -17.09
CA GLU A 54 -2.61 17.31 -17.67
C GLU A 54 -2.91 18.75 -18.11
N MET A 55 -2.64 19.74 -17.23
CA MET A 55 -2.89 21.15 -17.52
C MET A 55 -2.01 21.67 -18.65
N ALA A 56 -0.71 21.37 -18.61
CA ALA A 56 0.24 21.79 -19.64
C ALA A 56 -0.13 21.23 -21.02
N ILE A 57 -0.55 19.96 -21.09
CA ILE A 57 -0.97 19.32 -22.34
C ILE A 57 -2.34 19.82 -22.82
N ARG A 58 -3.26 20.20 -21.92
CA ARG A 58 -4.53 20.82 -22.31
C ARG A 58 -4.32 22.15 -23.02
N ASP A 59 -3.48 23.00 -22.47
CA ASP A 59 -3.18 24.29 -23.10
C ASP A 59 -2.46 24.09 -24.43
N LEU A 60 -1.55 23.11 -24.50
CA LEU A 60 -0.90 22.69 -25.73
C LEU A 60 -1.91 22.27 -26.81
N THR A 61 -2.90 21.47 -26.42
CA THR A 61 -3.96 21.01 -27.31
C THR A 61 -4.72 22.17 -27.94
N ASN A 62 -4.99 23.23 -27.16
CA ASN A 62 -5.65 24.43 -27.67
C ASN A 62 -4.80 25.16 -28.72
N LEU A 63 -3.47 25.16 -28.58
CA LEU A 63 -2.55 25.75 -29.57
C LEU A 63 -2.49 24.94 -30.85
N VAL A 64 -2.43 23.61 -30.73
CA VAL A 64 -2.46 22.71 -31.90
C VAL A 64 -3.73 22.90 -32.71
N LYS A 65 -4.88 23.05 -32.05
CA LYS A 65 -6.17 23.22 -32.73
C LYS A 65 -6.23 24.48 -33.61
N VAL A 66 -5.48 25.53 -33.25
CA VAL A 66 -5.46 26.81 -33.99
C VAL A 66 -4.20 27.01 -34.84
N SER A 67 -3.34 26.00 -34.95
CA SER A 67 -2.11 26.09 -35.72
C SER A 67 -2.27 25.68 -37.19
N ASP A 68 -1.23 25.96 -37.96
CA ASP A 68 -1.11 25.59 -39.37
C ASP A 68 -0.46 24.21 -39.58
N LEU A 69 -0.41 23.36 -38.54
CA LEU A 69 0.13 22.00 -38.69
C LEU A 69 -0.73 21.15 -39.62
N VAL A 70 -0.06 20.38 -40.47
CA VAL A 70 -0.69 19.38 -41.35
C VAL A 70 -1.31 18.27 -40.50
N ALA A 71 -0.65 17.87 -39.41
CA ALA A 71 -1.12 16.82 -38.52
C ALA A 71 -2.03 17.29 -37.36
N LYS A 72 -2.53 18.54 -37.36
CA LYS A 72 -3.20 19.14 -36.19
C LYS A 72 -4.39 18.33 -35.65
N ASP A 73 -5.24 17.79 -36.53
CA ASP A 73 -6.44 17.05 -36.10
C ASP A 73 -6.05 15.75 -35.39
N ARG A 74 -5.08 15.03 -35.96
CA ARG A 74 -4.58 13.77 -35.39
C ARG A 74 -3.81 14.00 -34.10
N LEU A 75 -2.98 15.04 -34.05
CA LEU A 75 -2.24 15.41 -32.85
C LEU A 75 -3.19 15.86 -31.72
N SER A 76 -4.25 16.59 -32.04
CA SER A 76 -5.27 16.99 -31.06
C SER A 76 -5.94 15.79 -30.39
N VAL A 77 -6.30 14.76 -31.17
CA VAL A 77 -6.90 13.52 -30.63
C VAL A 77 -5.93 12.79 -29.69
N LEU A 78 -4.65 12.71 -30.04
CA LEU A 78 -3.63 12.07 -29.20
C LEU A 78 -3.39 12.82 -27.89
N LEU A 79 -3.31 14.16 -27.95
CA LEU A 79 -3.16 14.99 -26.76
C LEU A 79 -4.40 14.91 -25.85
N ASP A 80 -5.61 14.90 -26.42
CA ASP A 80 -6.86 14.70 -25.67
C ASP A 80 -6.89 13.29 -25.01
N SER A 81 -6.39 12.24 -25.68
CA SER A 81 -6.20 10.90 -25.09
C SER A 81 -5.22 10.93 -23.92
N PHE A 82 -4.04 11.54 -24.09
CA PHE A 82 -3.05 11.67 -23.03
C PHE A 82 -3.60 12.39 -21.80
N ILE A 83 -4.36 13.48 -21.98
CA ILE A 83 -5.02 14.21 -20.88
C ILE A 83 -5.98 13.28 -20.12
N GLY A 84 -6.75 12.46 -20.84
CA GLY A 84 -7.64 11.47 -20.26
C GLY A 84 -6.91 10.40 -19.45
N SER A 85 -5.85 9.83 -20.02
CA SER A 85 -4.96 8.87 -19.36
C SER A 85 -4.35 9.49 -18.09
N ALA A 86 -3.78 10.69 -18.20
CA ALA A 86 -3.08 11.38 -17.10
C ALA A 86 -4.02 11.67 -15.93
N LYS A 87 -5.23 12.15 -16.24
CA LYS A 87 -6.28 12.38 -15.24
C LYS A 87 -6.71 11.10 -14.53
N THR A 88 -6.80 9.98 -15.27
CA THR A 88 -7.20 8.68 -14.71
C THR A 88 -6.11 8.13 -13.80
N THR A 89 -4.87 8.04 -14.30
CA THR A 89 -3.72 7.57 -13.51
C THR A 89 -3.51 8.41 -12.26
N GLY A 90 -3.66 9.73 -12.32
CA GLY A 90 -3.49 10.60 -11.15
C GLY A 90 -4.54 10.34 -10.06
N ARG A 91 -5.75 9.95 -10.43
CA ARG A 91 -6.82 9.58 -9.50
C ARG A 91 -6.58 8.21 -8.88
N GLU A 92 -6.22 7.22 -9.68
CA GLU A 92 -5.96 5.88 -9.18
C GLU A 92 -4.72 5.85 -8.26
N LEU A 93 -3.68 6.64 -8.57
CA LEU A 93 -2.54 6.89 -7.66
C LEU A 93 -2.94 7.43 -6.28
N GLN A 94 -3.82 8.44 -6.23
CA GLN A 94 -4.35 8.96 -4.95
C GLN A 94 -5.19 7.91 -4.23
N ARG A 95 -5.93 7.12 -5.00
CA ARG A 95 -6.79 6.05 -4.48
C ARG A 95 -5.96 4.93 -3.86
N LEU A 96 -4.86 4.53 -4.51
CA LEU A 96 -3.88 3.58 -3.99
C LEU A 96 -3.32 4.06 -2.65
N GLY A 97 -2.84 5.31 -2.57
CA GLY A 97 -2.36 5.90 -1.31
C GLY A 97 -3.42 5.88 -0.20
N SER A 98 -4.66 6.24 -0.53
CA SER A 98 -5.80 6.17 0.40
C SER A 98 -6.09 4.73 0.85
N ARG A 99 -5.99 3.75 -0.06
CA ARG A 99 -6.20 2.33 0.22
C ARG A 99 -5.12 1.75 1.12
N VAL A 100 -3.86 2.15 0.95
CA VAL A 100 -2.76 1.78 1.85
C VAL A 100 -3.05 2.29 3.26
N GLY A 101 -3.42 3.57 3.39
CA GLY A 101 -3.80 4.14 4.69
C GLY A 101 -4.96 3.39 5.35
N GLY A 102 -6.02 3.11 4.58
CA GLY A 102 -7.18 2.35 5.08
C GLY A 102 -6.84 0.88 5.43
N THR A 103 -5.88 0.28 4.75
CA THR A 103 -5.38 -1.07 5.07
C THR A 103 -4.68 -1.08 6.42
N VAL A 104 -3.82 -0.09 6.70
CA VAL A 104 -3.17 0.02 8.01
C VAL A 104 -4.19 0.29 9.12
N ASP A 105 -5.18 1.15 8.86
CA ASP A 105 -6.27 1.38 9.81
C ASP A 105 -7.05 0.08 10.10
N SER A 106 -7.26 -0.77 9.09
CA SER A 106 -7.87 -2.10 9.25
C SER A 106 -6.99 -3.09 10.02
N ILE A 107 -5.67 -3.06 9.83
CA ILE A 107 -4.71 -3.89 10.57
C ILE A 107 -4.73 -3.49 12.05
N LEU A 108 -4.63 -2.19 12.34
CA LEU A 108 -4.69 -1.66 13.71
C LEU A 108 -5.99 -2.05 14.42
N ALA A 109 -7.13 -1.98 13.73
CA ALA A 109 -8.41 -2.40 14.29
C ALA A 109 -8.46 -3.91 14.60
N MET A 110 -7.88 -4.74 13.74
CA MET A 110 -7.76 -6.18 13.97
C MET A 110 -6.83 -6.48 15.15
N ASP A 111 -5.67 -5.85 15.20
CA ASP A 111 -4.68 -6.07 16.25
C ASP A 111 -5.20 -5.60 17.62
N ASP A 112 -5.91 -4.47 17.70
CA ASP A 112 -6.57 -4.01 18.94
C ASP A 112 -7.66 -4.99 19.39
N TYR A 113 -8.44 -5.54 18.46
CA TYR A 113 -9.41 -6.59 18.77
C TYR A 113 -8.73 -7.85 19.32
N VAL A 114 -7.68 -8.35 18.66
CA VAL A 114 -6.92 -9.52 19.11
C VAL A 114 -6.29 -9.25 20.48
N LEU A 115 -5.65 -8.09 20.68
CA LEU A 115 -5.02 -7.72 21.94
C LEU A 115 -6.02 -7.74 23.10
N ARG A 116 -7.19 -7.09 22.93
CA ARG A 116 -8.24 -7.05 23.96
C ARG A 116 -8.77 -8.45 24.28
N PHE A 117 -8.92 -9.30 23.27
CA PHE A 117 -9.34 -10.68 23.49
C PHE A 117 -8.30 -11.45 24.31
N LEU A 118 -7.02 -11.36 23.93
CA LEU A 118 -5.94 -12.05 24.65
C LEU A 118 -5.80 -11.57 26.09
N GLU A 119 -5.89 -10.27 26.34
CA GLU A 119 -5.84 -9.69 27.69
C GLU A 119 -7.05 -10.11 28.55
N GLN A 120 -8.23 -10.29 27.97
CA GLN A 120 -9.39 -10.82 28.68
C GLN A 120 -9.19 -12.29 29.05
N THR A 121 -8.63 -13.10 28.14
CA THR A 121 -8.33 -14.51 28.42
C THR A 121 -7.19 -14.71 29.42
N ASN A 122 -6.26 -13.76 29.53
CA ASN A 122 -5.18 -13.80 30.52
C ASN A 122 -5.65 -13.48 31.96
N LYS A 123 -6.80 -12.82 32.13
CA LYS A 123 -7.33 -12.47 33.47
C LYS A 123 -8.09 -13.61 34.16
N VAL A 124 -8.13 -14.81 33.57
CA VAL A 124 -8.70 -15.99 34.24
C VAL A 124 -7.79 -16.31 35.44
N PRO A 125 -8.30 -16.36 36.68
CA PRO A 125 -7.46 -16.33 37.86
C PRO A 125 -6.54 -17.54 37.91
N GLU A 126 -5.24 -17.31 38.15
CA GLU A 126 -4.38 -18.35 38.71
C GLU A 126 -5.06 -18.86 39.98
N ILE A 127 -5.47 -20.12 39.93
CA ILE A 127 -6.13 -20.79 41.03
C ILE A 127 -5.13 -20.85 42.18
N GLY A 128 -5.31 -19.99 43.19
CA GLY A 128 -4.46 -20.00 44.39
C GLY A 128 -4.41 -21.40 45.01
N PRO A 129 -3.35 -21.73 45.79
CA PRO A 129 -3.07 -23.10 46.25
C PRO A 129 -4.20 -23.76 47.07
N VAL A 130 -5.16 -22.97 47.55
CA VAL A 130 -6.33 -23.45 48.29
C VAL A 130 -7.48 -23.87 47.36
N ALA A 131 -7.61 -23.23 46.18
CA ALA A 131 -8.64 -23.53 45.20
C ALA A 131 -8.28 -24.71 44.29
N SER A 132 -6.99 -25.04 44.16
CA SER A 132 -6.49 -26.20 43.39
C SER A 132 -6.87 -27.52 44.06
N VAL A 133 -6.86 -27.56 45.40
CA VAL A 133 -7.34 -28.71 46.18
C VAL A 133 -8.85 -28.87 46.03
N PHE A 134 -9.61 -27.77 45.99
CA PHE A 134 -11.05 -27.81 45.76
C PHE A 134 -11.42 -28.29 44.35
N GLN A 135 -10.67 -27.90 43.31
CA GLN A 135 -10.89 -28.41 41.95
C GLN A 135 -10.51 -29.87 41.77
N ALA A 136 -9.50 -30.38 42.51
CA ALA A 136 -9.16 -31.80 42.52
C ALA A 136 -10.28 -32.68 43.12
N LEU A 137 -11.19 -32.10 43.91
CA LEU A 137 -12.32 -32.77 44.56
C LEU A 137 -13.64 -32.65 43.78
N VAL A 138 -13.70 -31.85 42.71
CA VAL A 138 -14.89 -31.70 41.85
C VAL A 138 -14.67 -32.46 40.53
N PRO A 139 -15.25 -33.67 40.35
CA PRO A 139 -15.00 -34.51 39.18
C PRO A 139 -15.57 -33.96 37.86
N PHE A 140 -16.24 -32.80 37.90
CA PHE A 140 -16.89 -32.15 36.75
C PHE A 140 -16.30 -30.77 36.40
N GLY A 141 -15.24 -30.32 37.09
CA GLY A 141 -14.52 -29.09 36.74
C GLY A 141 -13.61 -29.31 35.53
N ALA A 142 -13.57 -28.35 34.60
CA ALA A 142 -12.66 -28.40 33.46
C ALA A 142 -11.21 -28.47 33.95
N SER A 143 -10.46 -29.50 33.54
CA SER A 143 -9.07 -29.68 33.97
C SER A 143 -8.18 -28.54 33.43
N PRO A 144 -7.06 -28.19 34.11
CA PRO A 144 -6.11 -27.20 33.60
C PRO A 144 -5.63 -27.50 32.17
N ALA A 145 -5.50 -28.78 31.82
CA ALA A 145 -5.16 -29.22 30.47
C ALA A 145 -6.25 -28.90 29.44
N GLN A 146 -7.54 -29.06 29.80
CA GLN A 146 -8.66 -28.66 28.93
C GLN A 146 -8.71 -27.15 28.72
N GLN A 147 -8.43 -26.35 29.76
CA GLN A 147 -8.41 -24.89 29.65
C GLN A 147 -7.28 -24.41 28.72
N ALA A 148 -6.08 -24.98 28.84
CA ALA A 148 -4.95 -24.68 27.96
C ALA A 148 -5.23 -25.05 26.49
N LEU A 149 -5.91 -26.18 26.24
CA LEU A 149 -6.31 -26.59 24.89
C LEU A 149 -7.34 -25.62 24.27
N VAL A 150 -8.33 -25.17 25.05
CA VAL A 150 -9.33 -24.20 24.58
C VAL A 150 -8.66 -22.86 24.24
N GLN A 151 -7.80 -22.36 25.12
CA GLN A 151 -7.06 -21.11 24.90
C GLN A 151 -6.18 -21.19 23.64
N ARG A 152 -5.49 -22.32 23.44
CA ARG A 152 -4.66 -22.52 22.24
C ARG A 152 -5.49 -22.53 20.96
N LYS A 153 -6.62 -23.23 20.95
CA LYS A 153 -7.54 -23.25 19.80
C LYS A 153 -8.12 -21.87 19.48
N GLN A 154 -8.40 -21.08 20.52
CA GLN A 154 -8.82 -19.68 20.35
C GLN A 154 -7.70 -18.84 19.72
N LEU A 155 -6.46 -18.99 20.20
CA LEU A 155 -5.29 -18.30 19.67
C LEU A 155 -5.04 -18.67 18.20
N GLU A 156 -5.18 -19.95 17.84
CA GLU A 156 -5.12 -20.43 16.46
C GLU A 156 -6.19 -19.77 15.58
N THR A 157 -7.42 -19.69 16.07
CA THR A 157 -8.54 -19.08 15.34
C THR A 157 -8.27 -17.60 15.06
N LEU A 158 -7.84 -16.85 16.08
CA LEU A 158 -7.51 -15.43 15.95
C LEU A 158 -6.33 -15.21 14.99
N TRP A 159 -5.33 -16.08 15.05
CA TRP A 159 -4.18 -16.01 14.17
C TRP A 159 -4.60 -16.18 12.71
N PHE A 160 -5.38 -17.22 12.38
CA PHE A 160 -5.88 -17.42 11.01
C PHE A 160 -6.77 -16.27 10.55
N GLN A 161 -7.58 -15.71 11.45
CA GLN A 161 -8.43 -14.56 11.15
C GLN A 161 -7.58 -13.31 10.82
N ALA A 162 -6.54 -13.03 11.61
CA ALA A 162 -5.66 -11.88 11.41
C ALA A 162 -4.79 -12.04 10.15
N THR A 163 -4.19 -13.21 9.95
CA THR A 163 -3.42 -13.54 8.74
C THR A 163 -4.29 -13.47 7.50
N GLY A 164 -5.50 -14.06 7.51
CA GLY A 164 -6.41 -14.01 6.36
C GLY A 164 -6.87 -12.60 6.02
N ALA A 165 -7.16 -11.76 7.03
CA ALA A 165 -7.48 -10.36 6.80
C ALA A 165 -6.30 -9.57 6.21
N LEU A 166 -5.07 -9.87 6.64
CA LEU A 166 -3.86 -9.26 6.09
C LEU A 166 -3.61 -9.70 4.64
N GLU A 167 -3.76 -10.99 4.33
CA GLU A 167 -3.64 -11.56 2.99
C GLU A 167 -4.61 -10.89 2.01
N ASP A 168 -5.89 -10.83 2.39
CA ASP A 168 -6.94 -10.17 1.64
C ASP A 168 -6.62 -8.70 1.33
N ASN A 169 -6.04 -7.99 2.30
CA ASN A 169 -5.63 -6.61 2.14
C ASN A 169 -4.44 -6.47 1.18
N ILE A 170 -3.39 -7.30 1.34
CA ILE A 170 -2.20 -7.29 0.47
C ILE A 170 -2.60 -7.59 -0.97
N VAL A 171 -3.40 -8.63 -1.21
CA VAL A 171 -3.84 -9.02 -2.56
C VAL A 171 -4.62 -7.89 -3.24
N ARG A 172 -5.51 -7.22 -2.50
CA ARG A 172 -6.24 -6.05 -3.02
C ARG A 172 -5.30 -4.91 -3.43
N LEU A 173 -4.30 -4.60 -2.61
CA LEU A 173 -3.33 -3.54 -2.90
C LEU A 173 -2.43 -3.89 -4.08
N ILE A 174 -2.03 -5.16 -4.22
CA ILE A 174 -1.26 -5.64 -5.38
C ILE A 174 -2.05 -5.43 -6.67
N MET A 175 -3.32 -5.86 -6.71
CA MET A 175 -4.16 -5.68 -7.90
C MET A 175 -4.34 -4.21 -8.29
N GLU A 176 -4.48 -3.32 -7.29
CA GLU A 176 -4.61 -1.88 -7.53
C GLU A 176 -3.30 -1.28 -8.05
N ALA A 177 -2.16 -1.64 -7.46
CA ALA A 177 -0.84 -1.21 -7.92
C ALA A 177 -0.49 -1.74 -9.32
N GLU A 178 -0.86 -2.97 -9.66
CA GLU A 178 -0.70 -3.52 -11.02
C GLU A 178 -1.54 -2.75 -12.05
N GLY A 179 -2.78 -2.41 -11.69
CA GLY A 179 -3.62 -1.55 -12.52
C GLY A 179 -2.99 -0.18 -12.78
N ASP A 180 -2.40 0.42 -11.75
CA ASP A 180 -1.68 1.68 -11.84
C ASP A 180 -0.43 1.61 -12.74
N VAL A 181 0.31 0.49 -12.73
CA VAL A 181 1.43 0.25 -13.67
C VAL A 181 0.92 0.28 -15.11
N VAL A 182 -0.17 -0.44 -15.42
CA VAL A 182 -0.74 -0.48 -16.78
C VAL A 182 -1.17 0.93 -17.25
N LEU A 183 -1.72 1.73 -16.34
CA LEU A 183 -2.10 3.11 -16.65
C LEU A 183 -0.88 4.01 -16.94
N LEU A 184 0.24 3.79 -16.26
CA LEU A 184 1.49 4.49 -16.55
C LEU A 184 2.14 4.07 -17.86
N ASP A 185 2.14 2.78 -18.18
CA ASP A 185 2.66 2.28 -19.45
C ASP A 185 1.89 2.87 -20.63
N ARG A 186 0.57 3.01 -20.48
CA ARG A 186 -0.27 3.69 -21.47
C ARG A 186 0.12 5.15 -21.65
N LEU A 187 0.39 5.87 -20.56
CA LEU A 187 0.86 7.25 -20.62
C LEU A 187 2.19 7.39 -21.33
N GLU A 188 3.10 6.44 -21.12
CA GLU A 188 4.39 6.41 -21.82
C GLU A 188 4.22 6.23 -23.32
N GLU A 189 3.39 5.27 -23.73
CA GLU A 189 3.16 5.02 -25.16
C GLU A 189 2.43 6.19 -25.83
N ASP A 190 1.42 6.77 -25.17
CA ASP A 190 0.73 7.99 -25.66
C ASP A 190 1.76 9.12 -25.90
N LEU A 191 2.66 9.36 -24.94
CA LEU A 191 3.67 10.40 -25.04
C LEU A 191 4.67 10.11 -26.18
N LYS A 192 5.13 8.87 -26.31
CA LYS A 192 6.04 8.45 -27.38
C LYS A 192 5.44 8.66 -28.77
N VAL A 193 4.17 8.33 -28.96
CA VAL A 193 3.46 8.57 -30.23
C VAL A 193 3.35 10.06 -30.52
N ILE A 194 3.04 10.88 -29.50
CA ILE A 194 3.02 12.35 -29.61
C ILE A 194 4.39 12.88 -30.07
N HIS A 195 5.49 12.45 -29.43
CA HIS A 195 6.84 12.85 -29.81
C HIS A 195 7.21 12.45 -31.25
N GLN A 196 6.86 11.24 -31.68
CA GLN A 196 7.14 10.77 -33.03
C GLN A 196 6.41 11.61 -34.08
N MET A 197 5.12 11.92 -33.86
CA MET A 197 4.37 12.77 -34.78
C MET A 197 4.94 14.18 -34.85
N LEU A 198 5.23 14.78 -33.70
CA LEU A 198 5.82 16.11 -33.62
C LEU A 198 7.20 16.16 -34.30
N SER A 199 8.03 15.14 -34.12
CA SER A 199 9.35 15.09 -34.76
C SER A 199 9.25 14.99 -36.28
N ARG A 200 8.26 14.25 -36.80
CA ARG A 200 8.02 14.14 -38.24
C ARG A 200 7.54 15.46 -38.83
N GLU A 201 6.66 16.15 -38.12
CA GLU A 201 6.15 17.47 -38.49
C GLU A 201 7.29 18.51 -38.48
N ALA A 202 8.18 18.47 -37.49
CA ALA A 202 9.35 19.33 -37.38
C ALA A 202 10.31 19.20 -38.57
N ALA A 203 10.55 17.96 -39.00
CA ALA A 203 11.41 17.66 -40.14
C ALA A 203 10.83 18.20 -41.46
N GLN A 204 9.50 18.37 -41.55
CA GLN A 204 8.84 19.00 -42.70
C GLN A 204 8.92 20.54 -42.68
N VAL A 205 9.27 21.14 -41.55
CA VAL A 205 9.34 22.60 -41.33
C VAL A 205 10.81 23.11 -41.25
N ASP A 206 11.80 22.26 -41.55
CA ASP A 206 13.25 22.58 -41.59
C ASP A 206 13.80 23.19 -40.27
N MET A 207 13.46 22.58 -39.12
CA MET A 207 13.94 22.99 -37.78
C MET A 207 14.99 21.99 -37.22
N LYS A 208 16.09 22.49 -36.62
CA LYS A 208 17.22 21.68 -36.07
C LYS A 208 16.90 21.00 -34.74
N THR A 209 17.61 19.89 -34.46
CA THR A 209 17.08 18.69 -33.81
C THR A 209 17.39 18.47 -32.32
N SER A 210 17.74 19.46 -31.49
CA SER A 210 18.11 19.19 -30.07
C SER A 210 17.15 19.71 -28.99
N GLU A 211 16.16 20.55 -29.32
CA GLU A 211 15.14 21.05 -28.37
C GLU A 211 13.71 21.00 -28.96
N LEU A 212 13.41 19.92 -29.68
CA LEU A 212 12.29 19.82 -30.62
C LEU A 212 10.90 20.16 -30.04
N LEU A 213 10.47 19.61 -28.91
CA LEU A 213 9.16 19.93 -28.34
C LEU A 213 9.09 21.44 -28.04
N ALA A 214 10.00 21.92 -27.22
CA ALA A 214 9.96 23.25 -26.66
C ALA A 214 10.15 24.36 -27.73
N GLU A 215 10.94 24.10 -28.78
CA GLU A 215 11.20 25.02 -29.90
C GLU A 215 10.10 25.01 -30.98
N LEU A 216 9.53 23.85 -31.33
CA LEU A 216 8.38 23.76 -32.25
C LEU A 216 7.18 24.53 -31.70
N TRP A 217 6.98 24.50 -30.38
CA TRP A 217 5.86 25.19 -29.75
C TRP A 217 5.98 26.72 -29.75
N THR A 218 7.19 27.27 -29.80
CA THR A 218 7.42 28.70 -30.05
C THR A 218 7.16 29.10 -31.51
N SER A 219 7.42 28.19 -32.46
CA SER A 219 7.19 28.38 -33.90
C SER A 219 5.70 28.33 -34.27
N LEU A 220 4.92 27.57 -33.49
CA LEU A 220 3.50 27.24 -33.74
C LEU A 220 2.46 28.32 -33.41
N GLY A 221 2.87 29.56 -33.10
CA GLY A 221 1.94 30.71 -33.10
C GLY A 221 1.91 31.61 -31.84
N GLY A 222 3.05 32.11 -31.37
CA GLY A 222 3.11 33.05 -30.23
C GLY A 222 3.67 34.43 -30.55
N ASN A 223 2.81 35.44 -30.75
CA ASN A 223 3.19 36.86 -30.62
C ASN A 223 3.92 37.06 -29.27
N LYS A 224 5.03 37.81 -29.23
CA LYS A 224 5.99 37.94 -28.11
C LYS A 224 5.37 38.22 -26.72
N ARG A 225 4.12 38.72 -26.68
CA ARG A 225 3.36 38.98 -25.44
C ARG A 225 2.67 37.74 -24.83
N LYS A 226 2.43 36.67 -25.60
CA LYS A 226 1.93 35.37 -25.10
C LYS A 226 3.05 34.47 -24.53
N LEU A 227 4.33 34.81 -24.79
CA LEU A 227 5.51 34.01 -24.41
C LEU A 227 5.73 33.87 -22.89
N ALA A 228 5.29 34.85 -22.08
CA ALA A 228 5.54 34.85 -20.63
C ALA A 228 4.77 33.72 -19.91
N ASN A 229 3.50 33.49 -20.28
CA ASN A 229 2.73 32.35 -19.78
C ASN A 229 3.29 31.03 -20.34
N PHE A 230 3.88 31.03 -21.54
CA PHE A 230 4.47 29.84 -22.13
C PHE A 230 5.78 29.40 -21.49
N ASN A 231 6.58 30.30 -20.90
CA ASN A 231 7.84 29.89 -20.26
C ASN A 231 7.61 28.96 -19.05
N SER A 232 6.59 29.24 -18.25
CA SER A 232 6.19 28.36 -17.13
C SER A 232 5.64 27.02 -17.63
N HIS A 233 4.88 27.00 -18.71
CA HIS A 233 4.32 25.75 -19.26
C HIS A 233 5.32 24.96 -20.12
N ARG A 234 6.29 25.62 -20.75
CA ARG A 234 7.42 24.99 -21.46
C ARG A 234 8.27 24.17 -20.49
N SER A 235 8.52 24.69 -19.28
CA SER A 235 9.21 23.92 -18.25
C SER A 235 8.34 22.77 -17.72
N LEU A 236 7.02 22.93 -17.59
CA LEU A 236 6.11 21.83 -17.23
C LEU A 236 6.09 20.72 -18.29
N LEU A 237 6.02 21.08 -19.58
CA LEU A 237 6.08 20.13 -20.70
C LEU A 237 7.43 19.39 -20.74
N ALA A 238 8.54 20.09 -20.47
CA ALA A 238 9.87 19.49 -20.38
C ALA A 238 10.00 18.48 -19.20
N ASN A 239 9.15 18.60 -18.19
CA ASN A 239 9.17 17.76 -17.00
C ASN A 239 8.18 16.59 -17.02
N ILE A 240 7.39 16.41 -18.09
CA ILE A 240 6.40 15.32 -18.16
C ILE A 240 7.06 13.95 -17.99
N ASP A 241 8.20 13.73 -18.64
CA ASP A 241 8.99 12.49 -18.47
C ASP A 241 9.44 12.31 -17.02
N VAL A 242 9.89 13.39 -16.38
CA VAL A 242 10.33 13.37 -14.97
C VAL A 242 9.18 12.98 -14.05
N TYR A 243 8.00 13.57 -14.27
CA TYR A 243 6.79 13.27 -13.49
C TYR A 243 6.33 11.83 -13.68
N ARG A 244 6.33 11.33 -14.93
CA ARG A 244 5.99 9.91 -15.23
C ARG A 244 6.98 8.95 -14.60
N ILE A 245 8.28 9.19 -14.74
CA ILE A 245 9.33 8.32 -14.18
C ILE A 245 9.22 8.27 -12.65
N ARG A 246 8.92 9.40 -12.01
CA ARG A 246 8.68 9.46 -10.56
C ARG A 246 7.47 8.61 -10.17
N ALA A 247 6.37 8.72 -10.91
CA ALA A 247 5.17 7.91 -10.68
C ALA A 247 5.45 6.41 -10.84
N ALA A 248 6.16 6.03 -11.90
CA ALA A 248 6.53 4.65 -12.18
C ALA A 248 7.40 4.07 -11.07
N LYS A 249 8.43 4.82 -10.63
CA LYS A 249 9.30 4.42 -9.52
C LYS A 249 8.50 4.19 -8.23
N TYR A 250 7.57 5.09 -7.93
CA TYR A 250 6.73 4.98 -6.74
C TYR A 250 5.85 3.71 -6.77
N ILE A 251 5.08 3.49 -7.86
CA ILE A 251 4.17 2.34 -7.95
C ILE A 251 4.94 1.02 -8.00
N THR A 252 6.01 0.94 -8.79
CA THR A 252 6.81 -0.29 -8.88
C THR A 252 7.51 -0.63 -7.56
N GLY A 253 7.98 0.38 -6.81
CA GLY A 253 8.51 0.20 -5.46
C GLY A 253 7.46 -0.31 -4.47
N THR A 254 6.27 0.30 -4.48
CA THR A 254 5.13 -0.13 -3.65
C THR A 254 4.70 -1.56 -3.99
N LEU A 255 4.56 -1.89 -5.28
CA LEU A 255 4.20 -3.22 -5.75
C LEU A 255 5.22 -4.27 -5.30
N PHE A 256 6.51 -3.99 -5.46
CA PHE A 256 7.57 -4.88 -5.02
C PHE A 256 7.49 -5.17 -3.50
N GLN A 257 7.26 -4.13 -2.69
CA GLN A 257 7.12 -4.31 -1.24
C GLN A 257 5.89 -5.16 -0.89
N LEU A 258 4.75 -4.91 -1.53
CA LEU A 258 3.53 -5.69 -1.32
C LEU A 258 3.71 -7.16 -1.71
N GLN A 259 4.37 -7.44 -2.83
CA GLN A 259 4.69 -8.81 -3.26
C GLN A 259 5.60 -9.51 -2.25
N GLN A 260 6.58 -8.79 -1.68
CA GLN A 260 7.43 -9.34 -0.64
C GLN A 260 6.62 -9.66 0.63
N LEU A 261 5.70 -8.79 1.05
CA LEU A 261 4.82 -9.06 2.19
C LEU A 261 3.91 -10.26 1.94
N SER A 262 3.39 -10.41 0.72
CA SER A 262 2.60 -11.58 0.32
C SER A 262 3.40 -12.87 0.48
N SER A 263 4.64 -12.90 -0.04
CA SER A 263 5.53 -14.05 0.06
C SER A 263 5.93 -14.36 1.50
N ASP A 264 6.20 -13.34 2.32
CA ASP A 264 6.54 -13.52 3.73
C ASP A 264 5.35 -14.08 4.52
N LEU A 265 4.13 -13.63 4.19
CA LEU A 265 2.90 -14.09 4.83
C LEU A 265 2.55 -15.53 4.45
N GLU A 266 2.74 -15.90 3.17
CA GLU A 266 2.58 -17.28 2.70
C GLU A 266 3.57 -18.22 3.40
N ALA A 267 4.85 -17.83 3.47
CA ALA A 267 5.86 -18.59 4.20
C ALA A 267 5.54 -18.73 5.69
N LEU A 268 4.94 -17.71 6.30
CA LEU A 268 4.49 -17.76 7.69
C LEU A 268 3.31 -18.73 7.88
N ARG A 269 2.35 -18.72 6.94
CA ARG A 269 1.21 -19.64 6.93
C ARG A 269 1.64 -21.09 6.72
N ASP A 270 2.60 -21.35 5.85
CA ASP A 270 3.09 -22.71 5.60
C ASP A 270 3.76 -23.30 6.85
N ARG A 271 4.51 -22.49 7.60
CA ARG A 271 5.10 -22.90 8.89
C ARG A 271 4.03 -23.28 9.90
N MET A 272 2.90 -22.57 9.91
CA MET A 272 1.77 -22.87 10.77
C MET A 272 1.12 -24.21 10.42
N VAL A 273 0.89 -24.47 9.13
CA VAL A 273 0.15 -25.65 8.63
C VAL A 273 1.02 -26.90 8.53
N ALA A 274 2.36 -26.77 8.54
CA ALA A 274 3.31 -27.89 8.53
C ALA A 274 4.16 -28.00 9.82
N PRO A 275 3.57 -28.26 11.01
CA PRO A 275 4.32 -28.33 12.27
C PRO A 275 5.42 -29.42 12.28
N LEU A 276 5.17 -30.55 11.62
CA LEU A 276 6.06 -31.73 11.65
C LEU A 276 7.41 -31.53 10.96
N LEU A 277 7.52 -30.52 10.09
CA LEU A 277 8.77 -30.17 9.40
C LEU A 277 9.60 -29.13 10.18
N SER A 278 8.98 -28.47 11.17
CA SER A 278 9.62 -27.50 12.03
C SER A 278 10.18 -28.24 13.25
N SER A 279 11.49 -28.43 13.29
CA SER A 279 12.20 -29.19 14.33
C SER A 279 12.21 -28.55 15.73
N SER A 280 11.42 -27.50 15.95
CA SER A 280 11.48 -26.69 17.14
C SER A 280 10.10 -26.59 17.78
N ASP A 281 9.97 -27.25 18.94
CA ASP A 281 8.84 -27.24 19.86
C ASP A 281 8.71 -25.86 20.55
N THR A 282 8.69 -24.79 19.75
CA THR A 282 8.93 -23.41 20.22
C THR A 282 7.67 -22.79 20.76
N HIS A 283 6.97 -23.39 21.73
CA HIS A 283 5.77 -22.79 22.30
C HIS A 283 6.01 -21.33 22.72
N ILE A 284 5.37 -20.38 22.03
CA ILE A 284 5.47 -18.95 22.33
C ILE A 284 4.51 -18.66 23.50
N PRO A 285 5.00 -18.10 24.62
CA PRO A 285 4.16 -17.75 25.75
C PRO A 285 3.12 -16.68 25.38
N LEU A 286 1.95 -16.71 26.01
CA LEU A 286 0.88 -15.74 25.79
C LEU A 286 1.34 -14.30 26.01
N GLU A 287 2.18 -14.07 27.01
CA GLU A 287 2.73 -12.75 27.35
C GLU A 287 3.57 -12.20 26.20
N VAL A 288 4.28 -13.07 25.47
CA VAL A 288 5.06 -12.70 24.30
C VAL A 288 4.13 -12.31 23.15
N HIS A 289 3.05 -13.05 22.91
CA HIS A 289 2.03 -12.65 21.93
C HIS A 289 1.44 -11.27 22.24
N ILE A 290 0.98 -11.06 23.48
CA ILE A 290 0.38 -9.78 23.94
C ILE A 290 1.39 -8.64 23.79
N SER A 291 2.64 -8.85 24.22
CA SER A 291 3.71 -7.85 24.16
C SER A 291 4.06 -7.48 22.71
N SER A 292 4.16 -8.48 21.82
CA SER A 292 4.42 -8.27 20.40
C SER A 292 3.29 -7.48 19.74
N ILE A 293 2.04 -7.84 19.97
CA ILE A 293 0.88 -7.13 19.40
C ILE A 293 0.83 -5.68 19.89
N ARG A 294 1.03 -5.45 21.20
CA ARG A 294 1.04 -4.10 21.76
C ARG A 294 2.10 -3.22 21.11
N LYS A 295 3.33 -3.73 20.97
CA LYS A 295 4.43 -3.02 20.31
C LYS A 295 4.14 -2.78 18.82
N GLY A 296 3.52 -3.76 18.15
CA GLY A 296 3.08 -3.63 16.76
C GLY A 296 2.09 -2.49 16.58
N ILE A 297 1.05 -2.44 17.42
CA ILE A 297 0.04 -1.37 17.42
C ILE A 297 0.69 0.00 17.66
N GLU A 298 1.57 0.12 18.66
CA GLU A 298 2.28 1.37 18.97
C GLU A 298 3.06 1.85 17.74
N ARG A 299 3.88 0.98 17.16
CA ARG A 299 4.74 1.29 16.02
C ARG A 299 3.95 1.66 14.76
N LEU A 300 2.90 0.89 14.44
CA LEU A 300 2.00 1.19 13.31
C LEU A 300 1.23 2.49 13.52
N THR A 301 0.80 2.78 14.75
CA THR A 301 0.10 4.02 15.09
C THR A 301 1.03 5.23 14.92
N GLU A 302 2.27 5.12 15.40
CA GLU A 302 3.30 6.15 15.23
C GLU A 302 3.60 6.37 13.75
N GLY A 303 3.87 5.31 12.98
CA GLY A 303 4.13 5.39 11.54
C GLY A 303 2.94 6.00 10.79
N ARG A 304 1.70 5.60 11.14
CA ARG A 304 0.48 6.17 10.56
C ARG A 304 0.36 7.67 10.83
N ALA A 305 0.66 8.11 12.05
CA ALA A 305 0.64 9.52 12.42
C ALA A 305 1.71 10.32 11.68
N GLN A 306 2.92 9.77 11.52
CA GLN A 306 4.02 10.38 10.77
C GLN A 306 3.68 10.52 9.28
N ALA A 307 3.21 9.46 8.63
CA ALA A 307 2.82 9.49 7.22
C ALA A 307 1.71 10.53 6.97
N LYS A 308 0.72 10.63 7.86
CA LYS A 308 -0.33 11.66 7.78
C LYS A 308 0.20 13.07 8.02
N ALA A 309 1.18 13.25 8.90
CA ALA A 309 1.83 14.54 9.11
C ALA A 309 2.60 14.99 7.87
N HIS A 310 3.34 14.07 7.22
CA HIS A 310 4.03 14.33 5.95
C HIS A 310 3.04 14.72 4.86
N GLU A 311 1.97 13.94 4.64
CA GLU A 311 0.93 14.26 3.67
C GLU A 311 0.32 15.65 3.90
N ASN A 312 -0.03 15.99 5.15
CA ASN A 312 -0.58 17.30 5.49
C ASN A 312 0.42 18.45 5.30
N ALA A 313 1.70 18.24 5.61
CA ALA A 313 2.74 19.23 5.39
C ALA A 313 2.87 19.56 3.91
N TYR A 314 2.81 18.54 3.04
CA TYR A 314 2.80 18.74 1.59
C TYR A 314 1.56 19.48 1.12
N LEU A 315 0.36 19.10 1.58
CA LEU A 315 -0.87 19.79 1.21
C LEU A 315 -0.83 21.28 1.59
N ARG A 316 -0.27 21.63 2.75
CA ARG A 316 -0.11 23.03 3.18
C ARG A 316 0.83 23.80 2.25
N GLN A 317 2.01 23.25 1.95
CA GLN A 317 2.95 23.87 1.00
C GLN A 317 2.31 24.11 -0.36
N LEU A 318 1.42 23.22 -0.80
CA LEU A 318 0.71 23.37 -2.07
C LEU A 318 -0.29 24.51 -2.05
N VAL A 319 -1.11 24.61 -0.99
CA VAL A 319 -2.06 25.72 -0.83
C VAL A 319 -1.32 27.06 -0.81
N ASP A 320 -0.26 27.15 -0.01
CA ASP A 320 0.57 28.37 0.08
C ASP A 320 1.19 28.74 -1.28
N SER A 321 1.62 27.74 -2.06
CA SER A 321 2.17 27.96 -3.41
C SER A 321 1.12 28.48 -4.39
N ILE A 322 -0.12 28.01 -4.33
CA ILE A 322 -1.22 28.46 -5.19
C ILE A 322 -1.61 29.90 -4.83
N ASP A 323 -1.71 30.21 -3.52
CA ASP A 323 -2.05 31.56 -3.06
C ASP A 323 -1.00 32.59 -3.48
N SER A 324 0.28 32.23 -3.43
CA SER A 324 1.37 33.09 -3.90
C SER A 324 1.35 33.38 -5.40
N VAL A 325 0.88 32.43 -6.22
CA VAL A 325 0.72 32.60 -7.68
C VAL A 325 -0.50 33.45 -8.02
N THR A 326 -1.56 33.36 -7.22
CA THR A 326 -2.81 34.09 -7.45
C THR A 326 -2.68 35.58 -7.10
N ILE A 327 -1.95 35.90 -6.01
CA ILE A 327 -1.71 37.30 -5.58
C ILE A 327 -0.77 38.04 -6.56
N GLY A 328 0.10 37.33 -7.27
CA GLY A 328 1.01 37.92 -8.27
C GLY A 328 0.38 38.21 -9.65
N GLN A 329 -0.89 37.88 -9.89
CA GLN A 329 -1.58 38.16 -11.15
C GLN A 329 -2.45 39.44 -11.13
N ASP A 330 -2.64 40.05 -9.97
CA ASP A 330 -3.43 41.30 -9.78
C ASP A 330 -2.56 42.56 -9.58
N SER A 331 -1.26 42.51 -9.92
CA SER A 331 -0.33 43.66 -9.85
C SER A 331 0.33 43.97 -11.17
#